data_AF-A0A7K6MKV6-F1
#
_entry.id   AF-A0A7K6MKV6-F1
#
_cell.length_a   1.000
_cell.length_b   1.000
_cell.length_c   1.000
_cell.angle_alpha   90.00
_cell.angle_beta   90.00
_cell.angle_gamma   90.00
#
_symmetry.space_group_name_H-M   'P 1'
#
loop_
_entity.id
_entity.type
_entity.pdbx_description
1 polymer ?
#
loop_
_entity_poly.entity_id
_entity_poly.type
_entity_poly.pdbx_seq_one_letter_code
_entity_poly.pdbx_strand_id
1 'polypeptide(L)'
;ADQISGFHIRSVLCVPIWNSTHQIIGVAQVLNRLDGKSFDDADQRLFEAFVIFCGLGINNTIMYDQVKKSWAKQSVALDVLSYHATCSKAEVDKFKAANIPLVSELGIDDIHFDDFSLDVDAMITAALRMFMELGMVQKFKIDYETLCRWLLTVRKNYRMVLYHNWRHAFNVCQLMFAMLTTAGFQEILSEIEILALIVGCLCHDLDHRGTNNAFQAKSGSALAQLYGTSATLEHHHFNHAVMILQSEGHNIFANLSSKDYSDLMQLLKQSILATDLTLYFERRTEFFELVSNGGYDWNTENHREIFRSMLMTACDLGAAAELVTSEFFEQGDRERSELKLTPSAIFDRNRKHELPRLQLEWIDSICMPLYECLVKLNVKLKPMLDSVAVNRGKWEELHQKRLPSQAASLSSFSSSFTMSLKDI
;
A
#
# COMPACT_ATOMS: atom_id res chain seq x y z
N ALA A 1 -35.67 55.29 -5.20
CA ALA A 1 -36.34 54.21 -5.94
C ALA A 1 -37.86 54.39 -5.89
N ASP A 2 -38.45 54.62 -4.71
CA ASP A 2 -39.91 54.72 -4.51
C ASP A 2 -40.61 55.90 -5.25
N GLN A 3 -39.93 57.03 -5.46
CA GLN A 3 -40.51 58.14 -6.23
C GLN A 3 -40.59 57.90 -7.74
N ILE A 4 -39.88 56.88 -8.27
CA ILE A 4 -39.79 56.60 -9.71
C ILE A 4 -40.72 55.44 -10.11
N SER A 5 -41.07 54.53 -9.19
CA SER A 5 -41.91 53.35 -9.44
C SER A 5 -43.38 53.49 -9.04
N GLY A 6 -43.74 54.56 -8.30
CA GLY A 6 -45.09 54.71 -7.74
C GLY A 6 -45.42 53.75 -6.59
N PHE A 7 -44.46 52.95 -6.13
CA PHE A 7 -44.62 52.03 -5.00
C PHE A 7 -44.45 52.79 -3.68
N HIS A 8 -45.47 52.77 -2.82
CA HIS A 8 -45.41 53.36 -1.46
C HIS A 8 -45.38 52.27 -0.39
N ILE A 9 -44.34 52.30 0.44
CA ILE A 9 -44.20 51.40 1.60
C ILE A 9 -45.11 51.92 2.73
N ARG A 10 -46.02 51.07 3.20
CA ARG A 10 -47.00 51.29 4.26
C ARG A 10 -46.69 50.48 5.51
N SER A 11 -46.22 49.24 5.34
CA SER A 11 -45.83 48.34 6.44
C SER A 11 -44.65 47.46 6.04
N VAL A 12 -43.82 47.10 7.02
CA VAL A 12 -42.60 46.30 6.85
C VAL A 12 -42.50 45.26 7.95
N LEU A 13 -42.18 44.02 7.60
CA LEU A 13 -41.78 42.97 8.52
C LEU A 13 -40.39 42.47 8.11
N CYS A 14 -39.43 42.55 9.03
CA CYS A 14 -38.05 42.10 8.82
C CYS A 14 -37.68 41.05 9.84
N VAL A 15 -37.17 39.91 9.39
CA VAL A 15 -36.70 38.83 10.26
C VAL A 15 -35.29 38.40 9.82
N PRO A 16 -34.32 38.30 10.74
CA PRO A 16 -32.99 37.80 10.43
C PRO A 16 -33.02 36.31 10.07
N ILE A 17 -32.23 35.92 9.07
CA ILE A 17 -32.02 34.53 8.67
C ILE A 17 -30.80 34.00 9.42
N TRP A 18 -31.01 32.95 10.21
CA TRP A 18 -29.97 32.31 11.02
C TRP A 18 -29.47 31.03 10.36
N ASN A 19 -28.17 30.74 10.48
CA ASN A 19 -27.64 29.42 10.15
C ASN A 19 -27.72 28.45 11.35
N SER A 20 -27.27 27.21 11.14
CA SER A 20 -27.25 26.15 12.17
C SER A 20 -26.35 26.45 13.37
N THR A 21 -25.46 27.45 13.26
CA THR A 21 -24.58 27.92 14.34
C THR A 21 -25.09 29.20 15.02
N HIS A 22 -26.34 29.59 14.79
CA HIS A 22 -26.95 30.83 15.31
C HIS A 22 -26.23 32.12 14.88
N GLN A 23 -25.62 32.12 13.69
CA GLN A 23 -25.08 33.32 13.06
C GLN A 23 -26.06 33.85 12.02
N ILE A 24 -26.21 35.18 11.95
CA ILE A 24 -27.06 35.85 10.95
C ILE A 24 -26.35 35.78 9.59
N ILE A 25 -26.97 35.11 8.62
CA ILE A 25 -26.46 34.95 7.24
C ILE A 25 -27.21 35.80 6.21
N GLY A 26 -28.31 36.43 6.63
CA GLY A 26 -29.12 37.29 5.78
C GLY A 26 -30.28 37.89 6.54
N VAL A 27 -31.11 38.67 5.86
CA VAL A 27 -32.34 39.26 6.39
C VAL A 27 -33.44 39.07 5.36
N ALA A 28 -34.59 38.56 5.79
CA ALA A 28 -35.78 38.46 4.97
C ALA A 28 -36.71 39.64 5.30
N GLN A 29 -37.22 40.30 4.27
CA GLN A 29 -38.12 41.44 4.41
C GLN A 29 -39.39 41.22 3.57
N VAL A 30 -40.54 41.50 4.17
CA VAL A 30 -41.83 41.57 3.48
C VAL A 30 -42.38 42.98 3.60
N LEU A 31 -42.83 43.53 2.47
CA LEU A 31 -43.37 44.89 2.37
C LEU A 31 -44.85 44.81 2.02
N ASN A 32 -45.65 45.67 2.64
CA ASN A 32 -47.06 45.91 2.31
C ASN A 32 -47.95 44.66 2.28
N ARG A 33 -48.70 44.44 3.37
CA ARG A 33 -49.75 43.41 3.37
C ARG A 33 -50.83 43.75 2.33
N LEU A 34 -51.29 42.73 1.59
CA LEU A 34 -52.21 42.92 0.45
C LEU A 34 -53.59 43.44 0.85
N ASP A 35 -54.05 43.12 2.07
CA ASP A 35 -55.31 43.61 2.63
C ASP A 35 -55.23 45.05 3.17
N GLY A 36 -54.06 45.69 3.06
CA GLY A 36 -53.82 47.08 3.47
C GLY A 36 -53.63 47.28 4.97
N LYS A 37 -53.66 46.23 5.78
CA LYS A 37 -53.43 46.31 7.24
C LYS A 37 -51.94 46.18 7.60
N SER A 38 -51.60 46.53 8.83
CA SER A 38 -50.27 46.29 9.40
C SER A 38 -50.06 44.81 9.71
N PHE A 39 -48.80 44.35 9.73
CA PHE A 39 -48.45 43.00 10.18
C PHE A 39 -48.76 42.82 11.66
N ASP A 40 -49.23 41.64 12.04
CA ASP A 40 -49.55 41.28 13.42
C ASP A 40 -48.61 40.18 13.98
N ASP A 41 -48.79 39.80 15.25
CA ASP A 41 -47.95 38.79 15.92
C ASP A 41 -48.04 37.40 15.27
N ALA A 42 -49.18 37.09 14.62
CA ALA A 42 -49.34 35.82 13.92
C ALA A 42 -48.53 35.82 12.62
N ASP A 43 -48.54 36.94 11.88
CA ASP A 43 -47.68 37.16 10.71
C ASP A 43 -46.19 37.01 11.09
N GLN A 44 -45.78 37.61 12.21
CA GLN A 44 -44.39 37.51 12.70
C GLN A 44 -44.00 36.06 12.99
N ARG A 45 -44.80 35.30 13.76
CA ARG A 45 -44.49 33.90 14.10
C ARG A 45 -44.42 32.99 12.87
N LEU A 46 -45.33 33.19 11.92
CA LEU A 46 -45.32 32.45 10.66
C LEU A 46 -44.06 32.76 9.84
N PHE A 47 -43.71 34.04 9.74
CA PHE A 47 -42.53 34.47 9.00
C PHE A 47 -41.22 34.03 9.65
N GLU A 48 -41.14 34.05 10.99
CA GLU A 48 -40.02 33.47 11.74
C GLU A 48 -39.87 31.97 11.47
N ALA A 49 -40.96 31.20 11.50
CA ALA A 49 -40.94 29.78 11.17
C ALA A 49 -40.46 29.54 9.73
N PHE A 50 -40.93 30.32 8.77
CA PHE A 50 -40.49 30.26 7.38
C PHE A 50 -39.00 30.55 7.23
N VAL A 51 -38.51 31.60 7.90
CA VAL A 51 -37.11 32.04 7.82
C VAL A 51 -36.14 31.00 8.43
N ILE A 52 -36.57 30.21 9.42
CA ILE A 52 -35.77 29.07 9.93
C ILE A 52 -35.50 28.07 8.81
N PHE A 53 -36.53 27.70 8.03
CA PHE A 53 -36.36 26.79 6.89
C PHE A 53 -35.49 27.41 5.78
N CYS A 54 -35.64 28.71 5.52
CA CYS A 54 -34.75 29.42 4.60
C CYS A 54 -33.29 29.37 5.08
N GLY A 55 -33.04 29.58 6.37
CA GLY A 55 -31.71 29.52 6.96
C GLY A 55 -31.05 28.16 6.81
N LEU A 56 -31.79 27.08 7.09
CA LEU A 56 -31.32 25.70 6.88
C LEU A 56 -31.05 25.40 5.40
N GLY A 57 -31.96 25.79 4.50
CA GLY A 57 -31.82 25.57 3.07
C GLY A 57 -30.63 26.32 2.45
N ILE A 58 -30.46 27.60 2.82
CA ILE A 58 -29.34 28.42 2.38
C ILE A 58 -28.02 27.85 2.93
N ASN A 59 -27.96 27.53 4.23
CA ASN A 59 -26.76 26.96 4.84
C ASN A 59 -26.34 25.64 4.17
N ASN A 60 -27.28 24.72 3.94
CA ASN A 60 -27.00 23.46 3.25
C ASN A 60 -26.51 23.68 1.81
N THR A 61 -27.11 24.63 1.09
CA THR A 61 -26.70 24.97 -0.28
C THR A 61 -25.28 25.55 -0.31
N ILE A 62 -24.96 26.46 0.62
CA ILE A 62 -23.63 27.04 0.75
C ILE A 62 -22.59 25.97 1.10
N MET A 63 -22.89 25.10 2.08
CA MET A 63 -21.99 23.99 2.45
C MET A 63 -21.75 23.04 1.26
N TYR A 64 -22.80 22.70 0.52
CA TYR A 64 -22.69 21.84 -0.65
C TYR A 64 -21.88 22.50 -1.79
N ASP A 65 -22.07 23.79 -2.04
CA ASP A 65 -21.25 24.56 -2.99
C ASP A 65 -19.77 24.62 -2.57
N GLN A 66 -19.50 24.81 -1.28
CA GLN A 66 -18.14 24.77 -0.73
C GLN A 66 -17.49 23.39 -0.91
N VAL A 67 -18.21 22.30 -0.62
CA VAL A 67 -17.73 20.93 -0.85
C VAL A 67 -17.43 20.71 -2.33
N LYS A 68 -18.32 21.13 -3.24
CA LYS A 68 -18.09 21.06 -4.70
C LYS A 68 -16.84 21.82 -5.13
N LYS A 69 -16.65 23.05 -4.65
CA LYS A 69 -15.46 23.87 -4.94
C LYS A 69 -14.18 23.22 -4.40
N SER A 70 -14.21 22.68 -3.18
CA SER A 70 -13.08 21.95 -2.59
C SER A 70 -12.76 20.68 -3.37
N TRP A 71 -13.78 19.95 -3.83
CA TRP A 71 -13.60 18.76 -4.67
C TRP A 71 -12.99 19.10 -6.03
N ALA A 72 -13.42 20.20 -6.67
CA ALA A 72 -12.80 20.70 -7.90
C ALA A 72 -11.33 21.09 -7.70
N LYS A 73 -11.00 21.78 -6.59
CA LYS A 73 -9.61 22.11 -6.25
C LYS A 73 -8.76 20.85 -6.02
N GLN A 74 -9.32 19.86 -5.33
CA GLN A 74 -8.66 18.57 -5.09
C GLN A 74 -8.44 17.82 -6.41
N SER A 75 -9.42 17.81 -7.31
CA SER A 75 -9.29 17.19 -8.63
C SER A 75 -8.18 17.83 -9.46
N VAL A 76 -8.08 19.17 -9.48
CA VAL A 76 -6.97 19.87 -10.15
C VAL A 76 -5.62 19.55 -9.50
N ALA A 77 -5.57 19.51 -8.17
CA ALA A 77 -4.34 19.15 -7.46
C ALA A 77 -3.90 17.72 -7.78
N LEU A 78 -4.83 16.76 -7.82
CA LEU A 78 -4.56 15.37 -8.19
C LEU A 78 -4.09 15.25 -9.64
N ASP A 79 -4.66 16.01 -10.56
CA ASP A 79 -4.23 16.03 -11.97
C ASP A 79 -2.77 16.53 -12.12
N VAL A 80 -2.43 17.63 -11.43
CA VAL A 80 -1.05 18.15 -11.38
C VAL A 80 -0.09 17.13 -10.76
N LEU A 81 -0.48 16.48 -9.66
CA LEU A 81 0.33 15.45 -9.01
C LEU A 81 0.51 14.23 -9.92
N SER A 82 -0.54 13.80 -10.62
CA SER A 82 -0.51 12.69 -11.58
C SER A 82 0.46 12.96 -12.74
N TYR A 83 0.46 14.18 -13.28
CA TYR A 83 1.42 14.58 -14.31
C TYR A 83 2.88 14.40 -13.85
N HIS A 84 3.18 14.75 -12.60
CA HIS A 84 4.52 14.57 -12.05
C HIS A 84 4.82 13.13 -11.60
N ALA A 85 3.80 12.34 -11.27
CA ALA A 85 3.92 10.94 -10.86
C ALA A 85 4.04 9.97 -12.04
N THR A 86 3.60 10.37 -13.25
CA THR A 86 3.64 9.53 -14.46
C THR A 86 4.96 9.66 -15.22
N CYS A 87 5.37 8.61 -15.94
CA CYS A 87 6.57 8.65 -16.78
C CYS A 87 6.36 9.52 -18.03
N SER A 88 7.45 10.09 -18.55
CA SER A 88 7.40 10.88 -19.78
C SER A 88 7.24 10.00 -21.03
N LYS A 89 6.66 10.55 -22.10
CA LYS A 89 6.55 9.86 -23.39
C LYS A 89 7.91 9.42 -23.95
N ALA A 90 8.95 10.24 -23.76
CA ALA A 90 10.30 9.93 -24.20
C ALA A 90 10.89 8.69 -23.49
N GLU A 91 10.61 8.51 -22.19
CA GLU A 91 11.00 7.30 -21.47
C GLU A 91 10.27 6.07 -22.02
N VAL A 92 8.96 6.18 -22.27
CA VAL A 92 8.17 5.08 -22.86
C VAL A 92 8.71 4.68 -24.23
N ASP A 93 8.97 5.65 -25.10
CA ASP A 93 9.49 5.41 -26.46
C ASP A 93 10.87 4.73 -26.43
N LYS A 94 11.73 5.09 -25.44
CA LYS A 94 13.03 4.44 -25.22
C LYS A 94 12.88 2.94 -24.92
N PHE A 95 12.03 2.58 -23.96
CA PHE A 95 11.83 1.18 -23.57
C PHE A 95 11.05 0.38 -24.61
N LYS A 96 10.10 1.02 -25.29
CA LYS A 96 9.36 0.40 -26.39
C LYS A 96 10.25 -0.03 -27.55
N ALA A 97 11.32 0.73 -27.83
CA ALA A 97 12.28 0.43 -28.87
C ALA A 97 13.45 -0.46 -28.41
N ALA A 98 13.54 -0.77 -27.12
CA ALA A 98 14.64 -1.55 -26.56
C ALA A 98 14.53 -3.03 -26.97
N ASN A 99 15.67 -3.65 -27.26
CA ASN A 99 15.73 -5.10 -27.38
C ASN A 99 15.72 -5.70 -25.98
N ILE A 100 14.77 -6.60 -25.69
CA ILE A 100 14.62 -7.22 -24.38
C ILE A 100 15.48 -8.50 -24.34
N PRO A 101 16.53 -8.57 -23.51
CA PRO A 101 17.39 -9.76 -23.43
C PRO A 101 16.64 -11.00 -22.95
N LEU A 102 17.24 -12.17 -23.17
CA LEU A 102 16.72 -13.44 -22.67
C LEU A 102 16.85 -13.53 -21.14
N VAL A 103 16.03 -14.39 -20.54
CA VAL A 103 16.05 -14.66 -19.08
C VAL A 103 17.46 -15.05 -18.61
N SER A 104 18.14 -15.94 -19.34
CA SER A 104 19.48 -16.41 -19.00
C SER A 104 20.57 -15.34 -19.14
N GLU A 105 20.37 -14.33 -20.00
CA GLU A 105 21.29 -13.20 -20.13
C GLU A 105 21.15 -12.21 -18.96
N LEU A 106 19.96 -12.14 -18.37
CA LEU A 106 19.65 -11.30 -17.22
C LEU A 106 19.87 -12.02 -15.88
N GLY A 107 19.94 -13.36 -15.88
CA GLY A 107 20.10 -14.19 -14.68
C GLY A 107 18.87 -14.21 -13.76
N ILE A 108 17.70 -13.79 -14.25
CA ILE A 108 16.51 -13.55 -13.42
C ILE A 108 15.72 -14.82 -13.08
N ASP A 109 16.09 -15.98 -13.63
CA ASP A 109 15.56 -17.30 -13.25
C ASP A 109 16.29 -17.94 -12.06
N ASP A 110 17.41 -17.36 -11.61
CA ASP A 110 18.16 -17.86 -10.46
C ASP A 110 17.57 -17.33 -9.13
N ILE A 111 17.42 -18.23 -8.16
CA ILE A 111 17.02 -17.88 -6.78
C ILE A 111 18.13 -17.10 -6.05
N HIS A 112 19.39 -17.26 -6.48
CA HIS A 112 20.55 -16.53 -5.95
C HIS A 112 20.87 -15.26 -6.76
N PHE A 113 19.90 -14.73 -7.50
CA PHE A 113 20.06 -13.54 -8.32
C PHE A 113 20.69 -12.37 -7.52
N ASP A 114 21.76 -11.80 -8.06
CA ASP A 114 22.41 -10.60 -7.52
C ASP A 114 21.76 -9.36 -8.13
N ASP A 115 20.96 -8.68 -7.34
CA ASP A 115 20.23 -7.51 -7.81
C ASP A 115 21.15 -6.32 -8.13
N PHE A 116 22.34 -6.25 -7.54
CA PHE A 116 23.33 -5.22 -7.86
C PHE A 116 23.93 -5.39 -9.27
N SER A 117 23.71 -6.54 -9.92
CA SER A 117 24.07 -6.75 -11.31
C SER A 117 23.27 -5.88 -12.29
N LEU A 118 22.10 -5.38 -11.88
CA LEU A 118 21.22 -4.55 -12.70
C LEU A 118 21.12 -3.12 -12.17
N ASP A 119 21.20 -2.16 -13.09
CA ASP A 119 20.78 -0.79 -12.83
C ASP A 119 19.25 -0.63 -12.88
N VAL A 120 18.78 0.57 -12.51
CA VAL A 120 17.35 0.88 -12.37
C VAL A 120 16.57 0.81 -13.68
N ASP A 121 17.23 1.01 -14.83
CA ASP A 121 16.62 0.88 -16.16
C ASP A 121 16.66 -0.60 -16.62
N ALA A 122 17.73 -1.32 -16.32
CA ALA A 122 17.84 -2.76 -16.59
C ALA A 122 16.81 -3.57 -15.80
N MET A 123 16.45 -3.17 -14.57
CA MET A 123 15.35 -3.76 -13.79
C MET A 123 13.99 -3.63 -14.49
N ILE A 124 13.72 -2.50 -15.16
CA ILE A 124 12.49 -2.34 -15.97
C ILE A 124 12.51 -3.34 -17.14
N THR A 125 13.65 -3.44 -17.83
CA THR A 125 13.83 -4.39 -18.94
C THR A 125 13.64 -5.83 -18.49
N ALA A 126 14.17 -6.18 -17.32
CA ALA A 126 14.01 -7.50 -16.71
C ALA A 126 12.55 -7.79 -16.31
N ALA A 127 11.86 -6.83 -15.69
CA ALA A 127 10.44 -6.99 -15.37
C ALA A 127 9.59 -7.14 -16.65
N LEU A 128 9.87 -6.37 -17.72
CA LEU A 128 9.25 -6.61 -19.04
C LEU A 128 9.51 -8.04 -19.52
N ARG A 129 10.74 -8.54 -19.38
CA ARG A 129 11.06 -9.92 -19.74
C ARG A 129 10.25 -10.93 -18.94
N MET A 130 10.05 -10.73 -17.63
CA MET A 130 9.24 -11.63 -16.80
C MET A 130 7.80 -11.73 -17.32
N PHE A 131 7.15 -10.61 -17.66
CA PHE A 131 5.81 -10.62 -18.27
C PHE A 131 5.76 -11.38 -19.60
N MET A 132 6.79 -11.23 -20.43
CA MET A 132 6.90 -11.92 -21.72
C MET A 132 7.14 -13.42 -21.55
N GLU A 133 8.04 -13.81 -20.65
CA GLU A 133 8.40 -15.21 -20.39
C GLU A 133 7.21 -15.99 -19.81
N LEU A 134 6.47 -15.39 -18.88
CA LEU A 134 5.26 -15.98 -18.32
C LEU A 134 4.10 -16.03 -19.33
N GLY A 135 4.26 -15.43 -20.51
CA GLY A 135 3.24 -15.36 -21.57
C GLY A 135 2.08 -14.42 -21.27
N MET A 136 2.22 -13.54 -20.27
CA MET A 136 1.15 -12.66 -19.78
C MET A 136 0.72 -11.65 -20.86
N VAL A 137 1.70 -11.14 -21.62
CA VAL A 137 1.46 -10.15 -22.68
C VAL A 137 0.53 -10.71 -23.76
N GLN A 138 0.81 -11.91 -24.26
CA GLN A 138 0.04 -12.52 -25.34
C GLN A 138 -1.31 -13.05 -24.86
N LYS A 139 -1.35 -13.73 -23.70
CA LYS A 139 -2.57 -14.35 -23.16
C LYS A 139 -3.64 -13.31 -22.82
N PHE A 140 -3.26 -12.24 -22.14
CA PHE A 140 -4.17 -11.17 -21.72
C PHE A 140 -4.24 -10.00 -22.70
N LYS A 141 -3.57 -10.12 -23.86
CA LYS A 141 -3.50 -9.10 -24.91
C LYS A 141 -3.09 -7.74 -24.34
N ILE A 142 -2.09 -7.72 -23.47
CA ILE A 142 -1.59 -6.49 -22.86
C ILE A 142 -0.89 -5.69 -23.95
N ASP A 143 -1.33 -4.45 -24.17
CA ASP A 143 -0.65 -3.55 -25.10
C ASP A 143 0.76 -3.23 -24.57
N TYR A 144 1.77 -3.39 -25.41
CA TYR A 144 3.17 -3.31 -24.97
C TYR A 144 3.57 -1.89 -24.55
N GLU A 145 3.04 -0.85 -25.21
CA GLU A 145 3.28 0.53 -24.82
C GLU A 145 2.64 0.85 -23.46
N THR A 146 1.41 0.36 -23.24
CA THR A 146 0.69 0.45 -21.98
C THR A 146 1.46 -0.26 -20.85
N LEU A 147 2.03 -1.44 -21.11
CA LEU A 147 2.86 -2.15 -20.14
C LEU A 147 4.14 -1.37 -19.78
N CYS A 148 4.85 -0.85 -20.79
CA CYS A 148 6.03 -0.02 -20.57
C CYS A 148 5.69 1.22 -19.72
N ARG A 149 4.60 1.93 -20.07
CA ARG A 149 4.14 3.11 -19.35
C ARG A 149 3.76 2.79 -17.91
N TRP A 150 2.97 1.72 -17.70
CA TRP A 150 2.56 1.26 -16.39
C TRP A 150 3.77 0.95 -15.51
N LEU A 151 4.71 0.14 -16.01
CA LEU A 151 5.88 -0.29 -15.25
C LEU A 151 6.81 0.87 -14.87
N LEU A 152 7.05 1.80 -15.81
CA LEU A 152 7.83 3.01 -15.55
C LEU A 152 7.16 3.92 -14.52
N THR A 153 5.84 4.08 -14.59
CA THR A 153 5.07 4.85 -13.61
C THR A 153 5.07 4.17 -12.24
N VAL A 154 4.90 2.85 -12.15
CA VAL A 154 5.03 2.09 -10.89
C VAL A 154 6.37 2.36 -10.23
N ARG A 155 7.49 2.17 -10.97
CA ARG A 155 8.84 2.49 -10.47
C ARG A 155 8.93 3.92 -9.94
N LYS A 156 8.42 4.90 -10.70
CA LYS A 156 8.50 6.32 -10.34
C LYS A 156 7.70 6.66 -9.06
N ASN A 157 6.73 5.83 -8.70
CA ASN A 157 5.90 5.99 -7.50
C ASN A 157 6.46 5.27 -6.26
N TYR A 158 7.60 4.59 -6.38
CA TYR A 158 8.39 4.17 -5.21
C TYR A 158 9.20 5.35 -4.66
N ARG A 159 9.17 5.53 -3.34
CA ARG A 159 9.95 6.58 -2.67
C ARG A 159 11.42 6.20 -2.56
N MET A 160 12.26 7.21 -2.44
CA MET A 160 13.69 7.04 -2.15
C MET A 160 13.89 6.84 -0.64
N VAL A 161 13.43 5.68 -0.14
CA VAL A 161 13.71 5.20 1.23
C VAL A 161 14.81 4.14 1.19
N LEU A 162 15.41 3.83 2.34
CA LEU A 162 16.59 2.99 2.42
C LEU A 162 16.36 1.56 1.92
N TYR A 163 15.20 0.99 2.25
CA TYR A 163 14.89 -0.41 1.98
C TYR A 163 13.66 -0.60 1.10
N HIS A 164 12.48 -0.12 1.52
CA HIS A 164 11.21 -0.32 0.79
C HIS A 164 11.07 0.61 -0.43
N ASN A 165 11.99 0.46 -1.39
CA ASN A 165 12.08 1.22 -2.63
C ASN A 165 11.88 0.31 -3.85
N TRP A 166 12.04 0.85 -5.07
CA TRP A 166 11.82 0.09 -6.31
C TRP A 166 12.66 -1.19 -6.41
N ARG A 167 13.90 -1.18 -5.91
CA ARG A 167 14.80 -2.34 -5.96
C ARG A 167 14.26 -3.49 -5.12
N HIS A 168 13.70 -3.20 -3.94
CA HIS A 168 13.00 -4.19 -3.13
C HIS A 168 11.82 -4.80 -3.90
N ALA A 169 10.91 -3.97 -4.42
CA ALA A 169 9.76 -4.45 -5.18
C ALA A 169 10.14 -5.30 -6.41
N PHE A 170 11.21 -4.91 -7.12
CA PHE A 170 11.75 -5.69 -8.21
C PHE A 170 12.29 -7.05 -7.74
N ASN A 171 13.03 -7.10 -6.63
CA ASN A 171 13.58 -8.35 -6.08
C ASN A 171 12.46 -9.30 -5.62
N VAL A 172 11.41 -8.78 -4.98
CA VAL A 172 10.22 -9.57 -4.63
C VAL A 172 9.57 -10.16 -5.88
N CYS A 173 9.44 -9.37 -6.95
CA CYS A 173 8.91 -9.84 -8.23
C CYS A 173 9.83 -10.87 -8.91
N GLN A 174 11.16 -10.65 -8.88
CA GLN A 174 12.13 -11.55 -9.45
C GLN A 174 12.12 -12.91 -8.75
N LEU A 175 12.09 -12.91 -7.41
CA LEU A 175 12.03 -14.13 -6.64
C LEU A 175 10.71 -14.89 -6.89
N MET A 176 9.59 -14.18 -6.96
CA MET A 176 8.30 -14.77 -7.36
C MET A 176 8.40 -15.40 -8.74
N PHE A 177 8.99 -14.70 -9.71
CA PHE A 177 9.22 -15.22 -11.06
C PHE A 177 10.09 -16.49 -11.05
N ALA A 178 11.22 -16.48 -10.33
CA ALA A 178 12.11 -17.63 -10.21
C ALA A 178 11.42 -18.83 -9.53
N MET A 179 10.60 -18.60 -8.51
CA MET A 179 9.80 -19.65 -7.86
C MET A 179 8.76 -20.24 -8.83
N LEU A 180 8.04 -19.40 -9.58
CA LEU A 180 7.04 -19.84 -10.54
C LEU A 180 7.64 -20.72 -11.65
N THR A 181 8.81 -20.35 -12.18
CA THR A 181 9.48 -21.04 -13.28
C THR A 181 10.28 -22.26 -12.81
N THR A 182 11.06 -22.13 -11.74
CA THR A 182 11.92 -23.22 -11.24
C THR A 182 11.09 -24.32 -10.59
N ALA A 183 10.15 -23.95 -9.71
CA ALA A 183 9.33 -24.93 -8.98
C ALA A 183 8.15 -25.45 -9.81
N GLY A 184 7.88 -24.90 -11.01
CA GLY A 184 6.79 -25.33 -11.87
C GLY A 184 5.40 -24.98 -11.33
N PHE A 185 5.29 -23.94 -10.49
CA PHE A 185 4.00 -23.52 -9.93
C PHE A 185 3.03 -22.93 -10.97
N GLN A 186 3.50 -22.70 -12.20
CA GLN A 186 2.63 -22.41 -13.35
C GLN A 186 1.63 -23.53 -13.67
N GLU A 187 1.86 -24.75 -13.18
CA GLU A 187 0.93 -25.88 -13.33
C GLU A 187 -0.14 -25.92 -12.22
N ILE A 188 0.07 -25.18 -11.12
CA ILE A 188 -0.79 -25.15 -9.93
C ILE A 188 -1.71 -23.93 -9.97
N LEU A 189 -1.16 -22.79 -10.34
CA LEU A 189 -1.87 -21.51 -10.37
C LEU A 189 -2.40 -21.23 -11.78
N SER A 190 -3.63 -20.70 -11.84
CA SER A 190 -4.18 -20.20 -13.08
C SER A 190 -3.42 -18.96 -13.57
N GLU A 191 -3.56 -18.67 -14.86
CA GLU A 191 -2.85 -17.56 -15.51
C GLU A 191 -3.25 -16.20 -14.91
N ILE A 192 -4.50 -16.05 -14.47
CA ILE A 192 -5.01 -14.83 -13.84
C ILE A 192 -4.44 -14.65 -12.42
N GLU A 193 -4.26 -15.76 -11.68
CA GLU A 193 -3.60 -15.77 -10.38
C GLU A 193 -2.12 -15.39 -10.50
N ILE A 194 -1.43 -15.89 -11.55
CA ILE A 194 -0.02 -15.55 -11.82
C ILE A 194 0.12 -14.06 -12.20
N LEU A 195 -0.76 -13.54 -13.07
CA LEU A 195 -0.75 -12.13 -13.43
C LEU A 195 -0.95 -11.25 -12.19
N ALA A 196 -1.92 -11.58 -11.34
CA ALA A 196 -2.18 -10.85 -10.11
C ALA A 196 -1.01 -10.89 -9.12
N LEU A 197 -0.32 -12.03 -8.99
CA LEU A 197 0.88 -12.15 -8.15
C LEU A 197 2.02 -11.26 -8.63
N ILE A 198 2.38 -11.32 -9.92
CA ILE A 198 3.48 -10.53 -10.48
C ILE A 198 3.20 -9.03 -10.37
N VAL A 199 1.97 -8.62 -10.68
CA VAL A 199 1.54 -7.22 -10.49
C VAL A 199 1.55 -6.85 -9.01
N GLY A 200 1.10 -7.76 -8.13
CA GLY A 200 1.13 -7.60 -6.68
C GLY A 200 2.54 -7.35 -6.16
N CYS A 201 3.51 -8.19 -6.53
CA CYS A 201 4.92 -8.03 -6.15
C CYS A 201 5.47 -6.64 -6.52
N LEU A 202 5.22 -6.18 -7.75
CA LEU A 202 5.69 -4.87 -8.21
C LEU A 202 4.97 -3.68 -7.57
N CYS A 203 3.83 -3.91 -6.91
CA CYS A 203 2.99 -2.86 -6.35
C CYS A 203 2.89 -2.86 -4.82
N HIS A 204 3.35 -3.92 -4.15
CA HIS A 204 2.98 -4.20 -2.75
C HIS A 204 3.42 -3.13 -1.76
N ASP A 205 4.41 -2.31 -2.14
CA ASP A 205 5.06 -1.27 -1.30
C ASP A 205 5.01 0.13 -1.95
N LEU A 206 4.10 0.35 -2.90
CA LEU A 206 3.97 1.63 -3.60
C LEU A 206 3.77 2.80 -2.62
N ASP A 207 4.56 3.87 -2.76
CA ASP A 207 4.52 5.03 -1.86
C ASP A 207 4.90 4.71 -0.39
N HIS A 208 5.58 3.60 -0.09
CA HIS A 208 6.06 3.29 1.27
C HIS A 208 6.99 4.38 1.82
N ARG A 209 6.78 4.76 3.09
CA ARG A 209 7.32 5.99 3.70
C ARG A 209 8.47 5.77 4.70
N GLY A 210 8.98 4.55 4.75
CA GLY A 210 10.04 4.14 5.68
C GLY A 210 9.56 3.99 7.12
N THR A 211 8.27 3.72 7.32
CA THR A 211 7.68 3.53 8.64
C THR A 211 6.54 2.52 8.59
N ASN A 212 6.43 1.64 9.59
CA ASN A 212 5.45 0.56 9.63
C ASN A 212 4.04 0.97 10.10
N ASN A 213 3.11 0.01 10.09
CA ASN A 213 1.71 0.18 10.51
C ASN A 213 1.58 0.66 11.97
N ALA A 214 2.40 0.14 12.89
CA ALA A 214 2.42 0.58 14.28
C ALA A 214 2.77 2.08 14.42
N PHE A 215 3.72 2.58 13.64
CA PHE A 215 4.05 4.01 13.60
C PHE A 215 2.87 4.86 13.07
N GLN A 216 2.19 4.41 12.00
CA GLN A 216 1.03 5.13 11.45
C GLN A 216 -0.07 5.29 12.50
N ALA A 217 -0.37 4.22 13.25
CA ALA A 217 -1.36 4.24 14.31
C ALA A 217 -0.96 5.19 15.47
N LYS A 218 0.28 5.07 15.96
CA LYS A 218 0.79 5.91 17.08
C LYS A 218 0.84 7.40 16.73
N SER A 219 1.16 7.73 15.49
CA SER A 219 1.25 9.12 15.01
C SER A 219 -0.10 9.74 14.64
N GLY A 220 -1.18 8.95 14.56
CA GLY A 220 -2.49 9.42 14.12
C GLY A 220 -2.47 9.92 12.68
N SER A 221 -1.66 9.30 11.82
CA SER A 221 -1.40 9.76 10.46
C SER A 221 -2.66 9.81 9.60
N ALA A 222 -2.63 10.58 8.51
CA ALA A 222 -3.73 10.63 7.55
C ALA A 222 -4.06 9.25 6.94
N LEU A 223 -3.06 8.38 6.79
CA LEU A 223 -3.27 7.00 6.31
C LEU A 223 -4.03 6.17 7.35
N ALA A 224 -3.66 6.28 8.64
CA ALA A 224 -4.37 5.60 9.72
C ALA A 224 -5.83 6.10 9.87
N GLN A 225 -6.07 7.39 9.64
CA GLN A 225 -7.43 7.95 9.65
C GLN A 225 -8.27 7.47 8.45
N LEU A 226 -7.65 7.28 7.29
CA LEU A 226 -8.33 6.88 6.07
C LEU A 226 -8.63 5.38 6.01
N TYR A 227 -7.68 4.54 6.40
CA TYR A 227 -7.76 3.08 6.27
C TYR A 227 -7.98 2.35 7.60
N GLY A 228 -7.94 3.05 8.73
CA GLY A 228 -7.93 2.43 10.05
C GLY A 228 -6.54 1.94 10.44
N THR A 229 -6.46 1.05 11.44
CA THR A 229 -5.19 0.58 12.04
C THR A 229 -4.84 -0.88 11.73
N SER A 230 -5.57 -1.52 10.81
CA SER A 230 -5.33 -2.89 10.37
C SER A 230 -4.88 -2.85 8.92
N ALA A 231 -3.72 -3.43 8.59
CA ALA A 231 -3.15 -3.43 7.24
C ALA A 231 -3.18 -2.03 6.55
N THR A 232 -2.88 -0.97 7.33
CA THR A 232 -3.06 0.42 6.91
C THR A 232 -2.27 0.75 5.65
N LEU A 233 -1.01 0.32 5.62
CA LEU A 233 -0.09 0.56 4.51
C LEU A 233 -0.43 -0.33 3.31
N GLU A 234 -0.75 -1.59 3.53
CA GLU A 234 -1.09 -2.54 2.45
C GLU A 234 -2.38 -2.10 1.73
N HIS A 235 -3.36 -1.55 2.45
CA HIS A 235 -4.51 -0.89 1.85
C HIS A 235 -4.13 0.35 1.04
N HIS A 236 -3.18 1.15 1.52
CA HIS A 236 -2.65 2.29 0.79
C HIS A 236 -1.95 1.86 -0.51
N HIS A 237 -1.06 0.87 -0.44
CA HIS A 237 -0.32 0.32 -1.59
C HIS A 237 -1.27 -0.21 -2.66
N PHE A 238 -2.30 -0.99 -2.28
CA PHE A 238 -3.32 -1.46 -3.22
C PHE A 238 -4.08 -0.30 -3.89
N ASN A 239 -4.55 0.68 -3.11
CA ASN A 239 -5.27 1.82 -3.68
C ASN A 239 -4.37 2.69 -4.58
N HIS A 240 -3.08 2.80 -4.26
CA HIS A 240 -2.11 3.49 -5.11
C HIS A 240 -1.88 2.75 -6.43
N ALA A 241 -1.82 1.41 -6.39
CA ALA A 241 -1.77 0.59 -7.60
C ALA A 241 -3.03 0.76 -8.46
N VAL A 242 -4.21 0.77 -7.85
CA VAL A 242 -5.50 1.03 -8.53
C VAL A 242 -5.49 2.41 -9.20
N MET A 243 -5.00 3.44 -8.50
CA MET A 243 -4.90 4.80 -9.06
C MET A 243 -4.03 4.83 -10.33
N ILE A 244 -2.88 4.15 -10.32
CA ILE A 244 -2.02 4.04 -11.50
C ILE A 244 -2.75 3.28 -12.63
N LEU A 245 -3.38 2.14 -12.34
CA LEU A 245 -4.10 1.34 -13.34
C LEU A 245 -5.30 2.09 -13.95
N GLN A 246 -5.95 2.98 -13.19
CA GLN A 246 -7.07 3.80 -13.67
C GLN A 246 -6.61 5.05 -14.46
N SER A 247 -5.32 5.35 -14.46
CA SER A 247 -4.78 6.47 -15.22
C SER A 247 -4.78 6.18 -16.72
N GLU A 248 -5.00 7.21 -17.53
CA GLU A 248 -5.07 7.08 -18.99
C GLU A 248 -3.80 6.43 -19.56
N GLY A 249 -3.96 5.38 -20.37
CA GLY A 249 -2.84 4.66 -20.99
C GLY A 249 -2.00 3.78 -20.07
N HIS A 250 -2.44 3.50 -18.84
CA HIS A 250 -1.74 2.66 -17.86
C HIS A 250 -2.49 1.35 -17.52
N ASN A 251 -3.73 1.19 -17.98
CA ASN A 251 -4.53 0.00 -17.66
C ASN A 251 -4.06 -1.23 -18.46
N ILE A 252 -3.13 -1.98 -17.89
CA ILE A 252 -2.64 -3.26 -18.47
C ILE A 252 -3.71 -4.37 -18.48
N PHE A 253 -4.89 -4.14 -17.89
CA PHE A 253 -6.01 -5.07 -17.84
C PHE A 253 -7.18 -4.66 -18.75
N ALA A 254 -7.00 -3.64 -19.60
CA ALA A 254 -8.06 -3.04 -20.41
C ALA A 254 -8.78 -4.03 -21.34
N ASN A 255 -8.12 -5.13 -21.73
CA ASN A 255 -8.66 -6.13 -22.65
C ASN A 255 -9.32 -7.33 -21.94
N LEU A 256 -9.40 -7.33 -20.60
CA LEU A 256 -10.10 -8.36 -19.84
C LEU A 256 -11.63 -8.21 -19.96
N SER A 257 -12.34 -9.33 -19.80
CA SER A 257 -13.79 -9.27 -19.59
C SER A 257 -14.10 -8.60 -18.24
N SER A 258 -15.32 -8.09 -18.04
CA SER A 258 -15.70 -7.47 -16.76
C SER A 258 -15.59 -8.44 -15.58
N LYS A 259 -15.84 -9.74 -15.82
CA LYS A 259 -15.67 -10.79 -14.82
C LYS A 259 -14.20 -10.99 -14.48
N ASP A 260 -13.34 -11.20 -15.49
CA ASP A 260 -11.91 -11.43 -15.26
C ASP A 260 -11.25 -10.19 -14.65
N TYR A 261 -11.64 -8.98 -15.05
CA TYR A 261 -11.16 -7.76 -14.41
C TYR A 261 -11.52 -7.73 -12.92
N SER A 262 -12.77 -8.04 -12.56
CA SER A 262 -13.20 -8.10 -11.15
C SER A 262 -12.42 -9.15 -10.36
N ASP A 263 -12.30 -10.37 -10.92
CA ASP A 263 -11.59 -11.48 -10.29
C ASP A 263 -10.11 -11.14 -10.09
N LEU A 264 -9.46 -10.56 -11.11
CA LEU A 264 -8.07 -10.09 -11.04
C LEU A 264 -7.88 -8.98 -9.99
N MET A 265 -8.77 -7.99 -9.93
CA MET A 265 -8.65 -6.91 -8.93
C MET A 265 -8.78 -7.44 -7.51
N GLN A 266 -9.61 -8.46 -7.28
CA GLN A 266 -9.71 -9.14 -5.99
C GLN A 266 -8.43 -9.92 -5.67
N LEU A 267 -7.87 -10.66 -6.63
CA LEU A 267 -6.61 -11.38 -6.48
C LEU A 267 -5.42 -10.45 -6.22
N LEU A 268 -5.37 -9.30 -6.90
CA LEU A 268 -4.35 -8.28 -6.70
C LEU A 268 -4.44 -7.71 -5.27
N LYS A 269 -5.65 -7.39 -4.81
CA LYS A 269 -5.89 -6.93 -3.44
C LYS A 269 -5.42 -7.95 -2.42
N GLN A 270 -5.80 -9.22 -2.60
CA GLN A 270 -5.37 -10.30 -1.71
C GLN A 270 -3.85 -10.47 -1.71
N SER A 271 -3.19 -10.37 -2.87
CA SER A 271 -1.75 -10.52 -2.99
C SER A 271 -0.99 -9.43 -2.23
N ILE A 272 -1.44 -8.17 -2.34
CA ILE A 272 -0.83 -7.04 -1.62
C ILE A 272 -1.14 -7.12 -0.12
N LEU A 273 -2.37 -7.42 0.28
CA LEU A 273 -2.71 -7.54 1.71
C LEU A 273 -1.97 -8.72 2.39
N ALA A 274 -1.57 -9.74 1.65
CA ALA A 274 -0.81 -10.88 2.16
C ALA A 274 0.63 -10.56 2.57
N THR A 275 1.15 -9.37 2.27
CA THR A 275 2.47 -8.93 2.77
C THR A 275 2.41 -8.42 4.22
N ASP A 276 1.22 -8.14 4.76
CA ASP A 276 1.06 -7.90 6.21
C ASP A 276 1.34 -9.20 6.98
N LEU A 277 2.39 -9.20 7.80
CA LEU A 277 2.77 -10.36 8.58
C LEU A 277 1.69 -10.82 9.56
N THR A 278 0.78 -9.95 9.99
CA THR A 278 -0.39 -10.34 10.80
C THR A 278 -1.18 -11.43 10.08
N LEU A 279 -1.44 -11.24 8.78
CA LEU A 279 -2.19 -12.21 7.97
C LEU A 279 -1.38 -13.50 7.72
N TYR A 280 -0.05 -13.39 7.61
CA TYR A 280 0.82 -14.57 7.60
C TYR A 280 0.65 -15.41 8.86
N PHE A 281 0.69 -14.80 10.05
CA PHE A 281 0.54 -15.54 11.31
C PHE A 281 -0.86 -16.17 11.47
N GLU A 282 -1.90 -15.52 10.95
CA GLU A 282 -3.27 -16.06 10.93
C GLU A 282 -3.38 -17.31 10.02
N ARG A 283 -2.71 -17.31 8.87
CA ARG A 283 -2.87 -18.35 7.82
C ARG A 283 -1.82 -19.45 7.85
N ARG A 284 -0.62 -19.21 8.41
CA ARG A 284 0.53 -20.14 8.29
C ARG A 284 0.28 -21.50 8.92
N THR A 285 -0.48 -21.57 10.02
CA THR A 285 -0.75 -22.84 10.71
C THR A 285 -1.52 -23.79 9.80
N GLU A 286 -2.58 -23.29 9.15
CA GLU A 286 -3.36 -24.05 8.19
C GLU A 286 -2.49 -24.50 7.01
N PHE A 287 -1.66 -23.61 6.46
CA PHE A 287 -0.73 -23.97 5.39
C PHE A 287 0.24 -25.08 5.80
N PHE A 288 0.85 -24.96 6.98
CA PHE A 288 1.82 -25.93 7.48
C PHE A 288 1.19 -27.30 7.69
N GLU A 289 -0.06 -27.36 8.19
CA GLU A 289 -0.81 -28.60 8.35
C GLU A 289 -1.16 -29.23 7.00
N LEU A 290 -1.64 -28.43 6.04
CA LEU A 290 -1.96 -28.88 4.67
C LEU A 290 -0.74 -29.51 4.00
N VAL A 291 0.42 -28.85 4.05
CA VAL A 291 1.67 -29.37 3.46
C VAL A 291 2.17 -30.57 4.25
N SER A 292 2.11 -30.53 5.59
CA SER A 292 2.68 -31.59 6.41
C SER A 292 1.98 -32.93 6.22
N ASN A 293 0.65 -32.91 6.07
CA ASN A 293 -0.18 -34.09 5.91
C ASN A 293 -0.45 -34.45 4.45
N GLY A 294 0.06 -33.66 3.48
CA GLY A 294 -0.26 -33.83 2.07
C GLY A 294 -1.74 -33.60 1.74
N GLY A 295 -2.43 -32.79 2.57
CA GLY A 295 -3.87 -32.53 2.48
C GLY A 295 -4.25 -31.39 1.55
N TYR A 296 -3.28 -30.78 0.87
CA TYR A 296 -3.56 -29.73 -0.12
C TYR A 296 -4.25 -30.31 -1.37
N ASP A 297 -5.21 -29.55 -1.88
CA ASP A 297 -5.91 -29.82 -3.15
C ASP A 297 -5.97 -28.54 -3.95
N TRP A 298 -5.29 -28.53 -5.09
CA TRP A 298 -5.18 -27.36 -5.96
C TRP A 298 -6.44 -27.04 -6.75
N ASN A 299 -7.47 -27.90 -6.72
CA ASN A 299 -8.78 -27.55 -7.25
C ASN A 299 -9.55 -26.65 -6.27
N THR A 300 -9.22 -26.71 -4.98
CA THR A 300 -9.83 -25.89 -3.93
C THR A 300 -9.26 -24.48 -3.92
N GLU A 301 -10.11 -23.48 -4.15
CA GLU A 301 -9.72 -22.05 -4.22
C GLU A 301 -9.02 -21.56 -2.95
N ASN A 302 -9.53 -21.93 -1.77
CA ASN A 302 -8.93 -21.54 -0.48
C ASN A 302 -7.48 -22.05 -0.34
N HIS A 303 -7.19 -23.28 -0.75
CA HIS A 303 -5.83 -23.82 -0.70
C HIS A 303 -4.88 -23.05 -1.62
N ARG A 304 -5.33 -22.68 -2.82
CA ARG A 304 -4.55 -21.82 -3.72
C ARG A 304 -4.38 -20.42 -3.13
N GLU A 305 -5.39 -19.85 -2.47
CA GLU A 305 -5.31 -18.53 -1.82
C GLU A 305 -4.26 -18.51 -0.70
N ILE A 306 -4.30 -19.49 0.20
CA ILE A 306 -3.31 -19.63 1.28
C ILE A 306 -1.92 -19.80 0.68
N PHE A 307 -1.78 -20.66 -0.33
CA PHE A 307 -0.51 -20.86 -1.01
C PHE A 307 0.03 -19.57 -1.63
N ARG A 308 -0.77 -18.81 -2.37
CA ARG A 308 -0.40 -17.49 -2.91
C ARG A 308 0.05 -16.52 -1.81
N SER A 309 -0.68 -16.50 -0.69
CA SER A 309 -0.33 -15.64 0.46
C SER A 309 1.06 -15.99 1.00
N MET A 310 1.35 -17.29 1.15
CA MET A 310 2.65 -17.77 1.62
C MET A 310 3.77 -17.50 0.62
N LEU A 311 3.51 -17.58 -0.69
CA LEU A 311 4.46 -17.20 -1.73
C LEU A 311 4.79 -15.70 -1.67
N MET A 312 3.78 -14.84 -1.50
CA MET A 312 4.00 -13.39 -1.35
C MET A 312 4.90 -13.10 -0.14
N THR A 313 4.57 -13.65 1.03
CA THR A 313 5.40 -13.50 2.24
C THR A 313 6.82 -14.04 2.02
N ALA A 314 6.95 -15.21 1.40
CA ALA A 314 8.26 -15.83 1.15
C ALA A 314 9.16 -14.98 0.25
N CYS A 315 8.57 -14.27 -0.72
CA CYS A 315 9.30 -13.37 -1.61
C CYS A 315 9.67 -12.06 -0.90
N ASP A 316 8.76 -11.51 -0.10
CA ASP A 316 8.96 -10.24 0.62
C ASP A 316 10.03 -10.32 1.71
N LEU A 317 10.17 -11.50 2.34
CA LEU A 317 11.20 -11.76 3.35
C LEU A 317 12.63 -11.93 2.79
N GLY A 318 12.82 -12.03 1.47
CA GLY A 318 14.05 -12.50 0.81
C GLY A 318 15.27 -11.57 0.86
N ALA A 319 15.42 -10.73 1.88
CA ALA A 319 16.10 -9.45 1.73
C ALA A 319 17.37 -9.18 2.55
N ALA A 320 18.04 -8.07 2.21
CA ALA A 320 19.28 -7.59 2.82
C ALA A 320 19.07 -6.97 4.21
N ALA A 321 19.40 -7.72 5.26
CA ALA A 321 19.20 -7.35 6.66
C ALA A 321 19.83 -5.99 7.09
N GLU A 322 20.89 -5.52 6.43
CA GLU A 322 21.55 -4.24 6.78
C GLU A 322 20.72 -3.01 6.42
N LEU A 323 20.08 -3.01 5.25
CA LEU A 323 19.25 -1.88 4.79
C LEU A 323 17.97 -1.79 5.61
N VAL A 324 17.32 -2.94 5.87
CA VAL A 324 16.13 -3.04 6.75
C VAL A 324 16.44 -2.47 8.13
N THR A 325 17.56 -2.88 8.72
CA THR A 325 17.98 -2.39 10.05
C THR A 325 18.17 -0.87 10.05
N SER A 326 18.80 -0.33 9.00
CA SER A 326 19.05 1.10 8.90
C SER A 326 17.74 1.90 8.80
N GLU A 327 16.75 1.38 8.06
CA GLU A 327 15.43 1.99 7.99
C GLU A 327 14.67 1.92 9.32
N PHE A 328 14.73 0.79 10.03
CA PHE A 328 14.18 0.69 11.39
C PHE A 328 14.84 1.69 12.36
N PHE A 329 16.15 1.93 12.24
CA PHE A 329 16.81 2.95 13.04
C PHE A 329 16.38 4.38 12.67
N GLU A 330 16.02 4.67 11.43
CA GLU A 330 15.42 5.96 11.06
C GLU A 330 14.02 6.11 11.65
N GLN A 331 13.19 5.06 11.61
CA GLN A 331 11.90 5.06 12.28
C GLN A 331 12.04 5.28 13.79
N GLY A 332 12.95 4.58 14.47
CA GLY A 332 13.14 4.72 15.91
C GLY A 332 13.59 6.12 16.32
N ASP A 333 14.44 6.77 15.52
CA ASP A 333 14.81 8.17 15.74
C ASP A 333 13.58 9.08 15.66
N ARG A 334 12.69 8.84 14.69
CA ARG A 334 11.44 9.58 14.53
C ARG A 334 10.45 9.34 15.67
N GLU A 335 10.29 8.09 16.12
CA GLU A 335 9.47 7.78 17.31
C GLU A 335 9.96 8.56 18.53
N ARG A 336 11.28 8.69 18.70
CA ARG A 336 11.89 9.46 19.78
C ARG A 336 11.69 10.96 19.63
N SER A 337 11.95 11.52 18.44
CA SER A 337 11.92 12.96 18.23
C SER A 337 10.51 13.54 18.07
N GLU A 338 9.64 12.85 17.32
CA GLU A 338 8.30 13.30 16.94
C GLU A 338 7.26 12.88 17.99
N LEU A 339 7.29 11.62 18.43
CA LEU A 339 6.27 11.04 19.32
C LEU A 339 6.66 11.01 20.80
N LYS A 340 7.92 11.36 21.13
CA LYS A 340 8.49 11.31 22.48
C LYS A 340 8.38 9.92 23.12
N LEU A 341 8.48 8.87 22.30
CA LEU A 341 8.47 7.48 22.74
C LEU A 341 9.89 6.94 22.87
N THR A 342 10.05 5.90 23.69
CA THR A 342 11.27 5.10 23.71
C THR A 342 11.13 3.97 22.68
N PRO A 343 11.96 3.93 21.62
CA PRO A 343 11.88 2.88 20.62
C PRO A 343 12.22 1.51 21.20
N SER A 344 11.66 0.44 20.63
CA SER A 344 12.05 -0.92 21.00
C SER A 344 13.45 -1.26 20.49
N ALA A 345 14.02 -2.38 20.93
CA ALA A 345 15.42 -2.74 20.66
C ALA A 345 15.78 -2.77 19.17
N ILE A 346 14.85 -3.23 18.33
CA ILE A 346 15.04 -3.39 16.89
C ILE A 346 15.07 -2.04 16.14
N PHE A 347 14.45 -1.00 16.71
CA PHE A 347 14.43 0.37 16.16
C PHE A 347 15.45 1.29 16.84
N ASP A 348 16.10 0.88 17.94
CA ASP A 348 17.07 1.73 18.65
C ASP A 348 18.52 1.48 18.20
N ARG A 349 19.08 2.43 17.44
CA ARG A 349 20.49 2.38 16.99
C ARG A 349 21.51 2.29 18.13
N ASN A 350 21.18 2.76 19.34
CA ASN A 350 22.05 2.62 20.52
C ASN A 350 22.09 1.18 21.04
N ARG A 351 21.11 0.36 20.67
CA ARG A 351 21.01 -1.06 21.00
C ARG A 351 21.43 -1.98 19.85
N LYS A 352 22.16 -1.46 18.85
CA LYS A 352 22.74 -2.23 17.72
C LYS A 352 23.56 -3.45 18.14
N HIS A 353 24.07 -3.47 19.38
CA HIS A 353 24.76 -4.63 19.92
C HIS A 353 23.87 -5.88 20.03
N GLU A 354 22.55 -5.72 20.23
CA GLU A 354 21.55 -6.79 20.33
C GLU A 354 21.06 -7.33 18.98
N LEU A 355 21.33 -6.62 17.89
CA LEU A 355 20.84 -6.95 16.55
C LEU A 355 21.11 -8.40 16.12
N PRO A 356 22.29 -9.01 16.35
CA PRO A 356 22.50 -10.41 15.98
C PRO A 356 21.52 -11.38 16.64
N ARG A 357 21.18 -11.16 17.92
CA ARG A 357 20.19 -11.99 18.63
C ARG A 357 18.80 -11.82 18.02
N LEU A 358 18.41 -10.56 17.77
CA LEU A 358 17.09 -10.24 17.19
C LEU A 358 16.94 -10.84 15.78
N GLN A 359 18.00 -10.84 14.98
CA GLN A 359 18.02 -11.45 13.66
C GLN A 359 17.92 -12.98 13.72
N LEU A 360 18.57 -13.64 14.69
CA LEU A 360 18.40 -15.08 14.91
C LEU A 360 16.95 -15.43 15.26
N GLU A 361 16.32 -14.67 16.17
CA GLU A 361 14.93 -14.87 16.55
C GLU A 361 13.96 -14.66 15.37
N TRP A 362 14.20 -13.65 14.53
CA TRP A 362 13.46 -13.42 13.28
C TRP A 362 13.57 -14.60 12.32
N ILE A 363 14.80 -15.04 12.06
CA ILE A 363 15.07 -16.15 11.14
C ILE A 363 14.41 -17.44 11.64
N ASP A 364 14.56 -17.76 12.92
CA ASP A 364 14.05 -19.00 13.51
C ASP A 364 12.52 -19.02 13.63
N SER A 365 11.89 -17.86 13.87
CA SER A 365 10.45 -17.80 14.16
C SER A 365 9.58 -17.58 12.91
N ILE A 366 10.15 -16.97 11.86
CA ILE A 366 9.38 -16.52 10.68
C ILE A 366 9.93 -17.14 9.41
N CYS A 367 11.23 -16.95 9.12
CA CYS A 367 11.81 -17.32 7.83
C CYS A 367 11.98 -18.84 7.67
N MET A 368 12.69 -19.48 8.60
CA MET A 368 13.01 -20.91 8.54
C MET A 368 11.76 -21.79 8.44
N PRO A 369 10.71 -21.65 9.28
CA PRO A 369 9.53 -22.49 9.19
C PRO A 369 8.81 -22.38 7.85
N LEU A 370 8.74 -21.17 7.29
CA LEU A 370 8.11 -20.94 5.99
C LEU A 370 8.89 -21.61 4.86
N TYR A 371 10.21 -21.42 4.80
CA TYR A 371 11.03 -22.03 3.76
C TYR A 371 11.14 -23.55 3.90
N GLU A 372 11.19 -24.10 5.12
CA GLU A 372 11.10 -25.55 5.36
C GLU A 372 9.79 -26.13 4.83
N CYS A 373 8.67 -25.46 5.09
CA CYS A 373 7.36 -25.86 4.58
C CYS A 373 7.34 -25.83 3.03
N LEU A 374 7.82 -24.75 2.42
CA LEU A 374 7.90 -24.62 0.97
C LEU A 374 8.80 -25.68 0.32
N VAL A 375 9.91 -26.05 0.95
CA VAL A 375 10.80 -27.13 0.49
C VAL A 375 10.11 -28.49 0.59
N LYS A 376 9.32 -28.72 1.65
CA LYS A 376 8.51 -29.95 1.80
C LYS A 376 7.45 -30.05 0.71
N LEU A 377 6.87 -28.92 0.30
CA LEU A 377 5.95 -28.84 -0.84
C LEU A 377 6.66 -29.09 -2.16
N ASN A 378 7.83 -28.47 -2.37
CA ASN A 378 8.63 -28.63 -3.58
C ASN A 378 10.13 -28.53 -3.30
N VAL A 379 10.83 -29.65 -3.45
CA VAL A 379 12.27 -29.77 -3.17
C VAL A 379 13.14 -28.82 -3.98
N LYS A 380 12.66 -28.33 -5.14
CA LYS A 380 13.41 -27.38 -5.97
C LYS A 380 13.61 -26.02 -5.28
N LEU A 381 12.86 -25.70 -4.23
CA LEU A 381 13.04 -24.49 -3.42
C LEU A 381 14.11 -24.63 -2.35
N LYS A 382 14.80 -25.78 -2.25
CA LYS A 382 15.89 -26.02 -1.29
C LYS A 382 16.96 -24.91 -1.25
N PRO A 383 17.36 -24.29 -2.38
CA PRO A 383 18.34 -23.19 -2.37
C PRO A 383 17.95 -21.99 -1.50
N MET A 384 16.64 -21.70 -1.35
CA MET A 384 16.17 -20.63 -0.47
C MET A 384 16.45 -20.97 0.99
N LEU A 385 16.09 -22.18 1.41
CA LEU A 385 16.33 -22.66 2.77
C LEU A 385 17.83 -22.74 3.09
N ASP A 386 18.66 -23.18 2.13
CA ASP A 386 20.12 -23.18 2.31
C ASP A 386 20.68 -21.78 2.51
N SER A 387 20.20 -20.80 1.73
CA SER A 387 20.63 -19.40 1.86
C SER A 387 20.30 -18.84 3.24
N VAL A 388 19.09 -19.10 3.74
CA VAL A 388 18.68 -18.68 5.09
C VAL A 388 19.49 -19.38 6.17
N ALA A 389 19.76 -20.68 6.04
CA ALA A 389 20.59 -21.41 6.99
C ALA A 389 22.04 -20.87 7.05
N VAL A 390 22.64 -20.54 5.89
CA VAL A 390 23.96 -19.90 5.82
C VAL A 390 23.94 -18.53 6.49
N ASN A 391 22.94 -17.70 6.21
CA ASN A 391 22.80 -16.38 6.82
C ASN A 391 22.59 -16.47 8.35
N ARG A 392 21.78 -17.43 8.81
CA ARG A 392 21.61 -17.74 10.23
C ARG A 392 22.95 -18.08 10.89
N GLY A 393 23.77 -18.92 10.26
CA GLY A 393 25.10 -19.27 10.75
C GLY A 393 26.02 -18.06 10.91
N LYS A 394 26.01 -17.13 9.95
CA LYS A 394 26.76 -15.86 10.05
C LYS A 394 26.27 -14.98 11.21
N TRP A 395 24.95 -14.89 11.42
CA TRP A 395 24.39 -14.16 12.56
C TRP A 395 24.73 -14.79 13.90
N GLU A 396 24.75 -16.12 13.98
CA GLU A 396 25.20 -16.87 15.16
C GLU A 396 26.65 -16.55 15.49
N GLU A 397 27.56 -16.60 14.50
CA GLU A 397 28.95 -16.20 14.71
C GLU A 397 29.09 -14.76 15.22
N LEU A 398 28.31 -13.82 14.67
CA LEU A 398 28.31 -12.42 15.11
C LEU A 398 27.77 -12.28 16.54
N HIS A 399 26.76 -13.07 16.92
CA HIS A 399 26.23 -13.10 18.28
C HIS A 399 27.28 -13.66 19.25
N GLN A 400 27.89 -14.80 18.92
CA GLN A 400 28.92 -15.45 19.73
C GLN A 400 30.17 -14.58 19.91
N LYS A 401 30.64 -13.89 18.86
CA LYS A 401 31.77 -12.96 18.95
C LYS A 401 31.52 -11.79 19.92
N ARG A 402 30.25 -11.44 20.18
CA ARG A 402 29.86 -10.32 21.07
C ARG A 402 29.59 -10.75 22.51
N LEU A 403 29.34 -12.02 22.79
CA LEU A 403 29.13 -12.55 24.14
C LEU A 403 30.36 -12.38 25.08
N PRO A 404 31.61 -12.63 24.65
CA PRO A 404 32.80 -12.39 25.47
C PRO A 404 32.98 -10.92 25.87
N SER A 405 32.58 -9.98 25.01
CA SER A 405 32.65 -8.54 25.27
C SER A 405 31.55 -8.02 26.21
N GLN A 406 30.41 -8.72 26.34
CA GLN A 406 29.31 -8.35 27.24
C GLN A 406 29.46 -8.96 28.65
N ALA A 407 30.10 -10.13 28.76
CA ALA A 407 30.40 -10.78 30.04
C ALA A 407 31.36 -9.95 30.91
N ALA A 408 32.15 -9.05 30.32
CA ALA A 408 32.99 -8.10 31.05
C ALA A 408 32.25 -6.84 31.53
N SER A 409 31.01 -6.59 31.09
CA SER A 409 30.32 -5.31 31.33
C SER A 409 29.02 -5.37 32.12
N LEU A 410 28.28 -6.49 32.22
CA LEU A 410 26.99 -6.49 32.94
C LEU A 410 26.67 -7.82 33.64
N SER A 411 26.76 -7.80 34.98
CA SER A 411 25.89 -8.59 35.85
C SER A 411 24.45 -8.04 35.78
N SER A 412 23.48 -8.94 35.66
CA SER A 412 22.02 -8.75 35.65
C SER A 412 21.42 -8.00 34.46
N PHE A 413 20.94 -8.74 33.46
CA PHE A 413 19.63 -8.51 32.83
C PHE A 413 19.18 -9.81 32.13
N SER A 414 18.19 -10.51 32.70
CA SER A 414 17.39 -11.48 31.98
C SER A 414 16.08 -10.82 31.58
N SER A 415 15.91 -10.49 30.30
CA SER A 415 14.59 -10.27 29.73
C SER A 415 14.48 -11.09 28.46
N SER A 416 13.67 -12.14 28.49
CA SER A 416 13.16 -12.78 27.29
C SER A 416 12.31 -11.75 26.54
N PHE A 417 12.78 -11.29 25.39
CA PHE A 417 11.98 -10.47 24.49
C PHE A 417 11.73 -11.28 23.22
N THR A 418 10.48 -11.66 23.02
CA THR A 418 9.94 -12.12 21.74
C THR A 418 9.55 -10.89 20.94
N MET A 419 9.97 -10.79 19.69
CA MET A 419 9.46 -9.75 18.79
C MET A 419 7.93 -9.86 18.74
N SER A 420 7.25 -8.82 19.23
CA SER A 420 5.80 -8.83 19.33
C SER A 420 5.20 -8.53 17.96
N LEU A 421 4.12 -9.23 17.60
CA LEU A 421 3.22 -8.84 16.51
C LEU A 421 2.74 -7.37 16.62
N LYS A 422 2.84 -6.74 17.79
CA LYS A 422 2.48 -5.32 18.00
C LYS A 422 3.56 -4.34 17.53
N ASP A 423 4.79 -4.82 17.35
CA ASP A 423 5.94 -4.00 16.94
C ASP A 423 6.19 -4.06 15.42
N ILE A 424 5.62 -5.06 14.75
CA ILE A 424 5.54 -5.23 13.29
C ILE A 424 4.27 -4.54 12.82
#